data_AF-A0A7X9S1I5-F1
#
_entry.id   AF-A0A7X9S1I5-F1
#
_cell.length_a   1.000
_cell.length_b   1.000
_cell.length_c   1.000
_cell.angle_alpha   90.00
_cell.angle_beta   90.00
_cell.angle_gamma   90.00
#
_symmetry.space_group_name_H-M   'P 1'
#
loop_
_entity.id
_entity.type
_entity.pdbx_description
1 polymer ?
#
loop_
_entity_poly.entity_id
_entity_poly.type
_entity_poly.pdbx_seq_one_letter_code
_entity_poly.pdbx_strand_id
1 'polypeptide(L)'
;MYRKSFPKCEIRGDRSPSKKKQIMGSISALPNKCLSCEFLFEGECLRAEELAEDYLRLDYGSCGIEGNTEPKVIKVSKTGIEIFVPNKCIDCEFLIYDSTWQYVCSKDQEIWGDGFRELDWGDWQPKFPNVGLRKFGRDGLDLGNVAITNKVIQLILDGHKTKALKVYKDLNNISTIKEAREDIEQIEVNLKKAQNKV
;
A
#
# COMPACT_ATOMS: atom_id res chain seq x y z
N MET A 1 7.46 -2.91 -1.61
CA MET A 1 6.14 -3.05 -2.26
C MET A 1 5.36 -1.77 -1.98
N TYR A 2 4.78 -1.14 -3.01
CA TYR A 2 4.23 0.23 -2.97
C TYR A 2 2.77 0.29 -2.49
N ARG A 3 2.37 -0.57 -1.55
CA ARG A 3 0.98 -1.00 -1.44
C ARG A 3 -0.02 0.05 -0.96
N LYS A 4 0.40 1.11 -0.26
CA LYS A 4 -0.54 2.01 0.44
C LYS A 4 -0.72 3.40 -0.18
N SER A 5 0.14 3.76 -1.13
CA SER A 5 0.19 5.12 -1.69
C SER A 5 -0.51 5.28 -3.04
N PHE A 6 -0.95 4.15 -3.62
CA PHE A 6 -1.56 4.11 -4.95
C PHE A 6 -2.83 3.27 -4.95
N PRO A 7 -3.89 3.71 -5.65
CA PRO A 7 -3.95 4.92 -6.50
C PRO A 7 -4.06 6.25 -5.72
N LYS A 8 -3.64 7.37 -6.31
CA LYS A 8 -3.80 8.73 -5.73
C LYS A 8 -5.25 9.08 -5.47
N CYS A 9 -5.53 9.88 -4.44
CA CYS A 9 -6.88 10.36 -4.11
C CYS A 9 -7.39 11.36 -5.16
N GLU A 10 -8.53 11.05 -5.78
CA GLU A 10 -9.19 11.93 -6.77
C GLU A 10 -10.24 12.84 -6.14
N ILE A 11 -10.61 12.58 -4.88
CA ILE A 11 -11.61 13.36 -4.16
C ILE A 11 -11.04 14.74 -3.87
N ARG A 12 -11.68 15.77 -4.43
CA ARG A 12 -11.35 17.17 -4.18
C ARG A 12 -11.94 17.63 -2.86
N GLY A 13 -11.27 18.57 -2.20
CA GLY A 13 -11.77 19.18 -0.97
C GLY A 13 -10.64 19.72 -0.10
N ASP A 14 -11.02 20.28 1.04
CA ASP A 14 -10.09 20.85 2.01
C ASP A 14 -9.20 19.76 2.64
N ARG A 15 -7.89 19.92 2.51
CA ARG A 15 -6.89 19.02 3.10
C ARG A 15 -6.38 19.51 4.46
N SER A 16 -6.90 20.62 4.97
CA SER A 16 -6.51 21.12 6.30
C SER A 16 -6.90 20.12 7.41
N PRO A 17 -6.16 20.10 8.53
CA PRO A 17 -6.41 19.18 9.61
C PRO A 17 -7.74 19.47 10.30
N SER A 18 -8.49 18.41 10.57
CA SER A 18 -9.65 18.46 11.44
C SER A 18 -9.25 18.69 12.90
N LYS A 19 -10.24 18.91 13.77
CA LYS A 19 -10.03 18.69 15.21
C LYS A 19 -9.60 17.23 15.43
N LYS A 20 -8.61 17.03 16.31
CA LYS A 20 -8.15 15.71 16.71
C LYS A 20 -9.28 14.96 17.43
N LYS A 21 -9.39 13.67 17.18
CA LYS A 21 -10.39 12.78 17.78
C LYS A 21 -9.83 11.37 17.93
N GLN A 22 -10.47 10.56 18.77
CA GLN A 22 -10.12 9.16 18.94
C GLN A 22 -10.46 8.36 17.66
N ILE A 23 -9.50 7.61 17.15
CA ILE A 23 -9.59 6.77 15.94
C ILE A 23 -8.80 5.48 16.21
N MET A 24 -9.47 4.32 16.26
CA MET A 24 -8.86 3.00 16.51
C MET A 24 -7.84 2.95 17.66
N GLY A 25 -8.06 3.67 18.76
CA GLY A 25 -7.10 3.68 19.87
C GLY A 25 -6.03 4.78 19.80
N SER A 26 -5.96 5.53 18.70
CA SER A 26 -5.09 6.70 18.52
C SER A 26 -5.88 8.03 18.62
N ILE A 27 -5.20 9.12 18.97
CA ILE A 27 -5.72 10.48 18.83
C ILE A 27 -5.13 11.10 17.58
N SER A 28 -5.97 11.30 16.55
CA SER A 28 -5.52 11.80 15.24
C SER A 28 -6.46 12.84 14.65
N ALA A 29 -5.91 13.78 13.88
CA ALA A 29 -6.64 14.66 12.98
C ALA A 29 -6.67 14.02 11.58
N LEU A 30 -7.76 14.25 10.84
CA LEU A 30 -7.91 13.78 9.46
C LEU A 30 -7.99 14.97 8.51
N PRO A 31 -7.66 14.81 7.21
CA PRO A 31 -7.96 15.84 6.23
C PRO A 31 -9.46 16.12 6.21
N ASN A 32 -9.88 17.39 6.26
CA ASN A 32 -11.31 17.75 6.36
C ASN A 32 -12.17 17.13 5.26
N LYS A 33 -11.65 17.03 4.03
CA LYS A 33 -12.33 16.37 2.90
C LYS A 33 -12.67 14.90 3.16
N CYS A 34 -11.89 14.22 4.01
CA CYS A 34 -12.11 12.83 4.34
C CYS A 34 -13.24 12.65 5.36
N LEU A 35 -13.57 13.66 6.17
CA LEU A 35 -14.60 13.56 7.20
C LEU A 35 -16.00 13.27 6.64
N SER A 36 -16.27 13.73 5.43
CA SER A 36 -17.53 13.50 4.70
C SER A 36 -17.37 12.53 3.54
N CYS A 37 -16.21 11.88 3.42
CA CYS A 37 -15.92 10.95 2.33
C CYS A 37 -16.52 9.58 2.63
N GLU A 38 -17.23 8.99 1.67
CA GLU A 38 -17.83 7.66 1.80
C GLU A 38 -16.80 6.54 1.99
N PHE A 39 -15.56 6.75 1.54
CA PHE A 39 -14.47 5.78 1.66
C PHE A 39 -13.70 5.89 2.98
N LEU A 40 -14.03 6.83 3.86
CA LEU A 40 -13.38 6.93 5.16
C LEU A 40 -13.79 5.75 6.04
N PHE A 41 -12.81 4.99 6.52
CA PHE A 41 -13.03 3.95 7.50
C PHE A 41 -11.96 4.01 8.57
N GLU A 42 -12.37 4.38 9.78
CA GLU A 42 -11.52 4.37 10.97
C GLU A 42 -10.11 4.97 10.79
N GLY A 43 -9.99 6.07 10.03
CA GLY A 43 -8.71 6.76 9.80
C GLY A 43 -7.92 6.27 8.58
N GLU A 44 -8.45 5.32 7.82
CA GLU A 44 -7.92 4.85 6.54
C GLU A 44 -8.96 4.98 5.42
N CYS A 45 -8.58 4.62 4.19
CA CYS A 45 -9.38 4.79 2.98
C CYS A 45 -9.67 3.45 2.29
N LEU A 46 -10.96 3.14 2.14
CA LEU A 46 -11.46 1.90 1.51
C LEU A 46 -11.50 1.92 -0.02
N ARG A 47 -11.13 3.05 -0.66
CA ARG A 47 -11.39 3.30 -2.08
C ARG A 47 -10.82 2.25 -3.05
N ALA A 48 -9.76 1.54 -2.64
CA ALA A 48 -9.17 0.46 -3.43
C ALA A 48 -9.07 -0.86 -2.65
N GLU A 49 -9.84 -1.02 -1.58
CA GLU A 49 -9.81 -2.21 -0.72
C GLU A 49 -9.98 -3.49 -1.54
N GLU A 50 -10.94 -3.54 -2.45
CA GLU A 50 -11.24 -4.71 -3.30
C GLU A 50 -10.10 -5.10 -4.28
N LEU A 51 -9.12 -4.22 -4.49
CA LEU A 51 -7.95 -4.47 -5.36
C LEU A 51 -6.69 -4.70 -4.54
N ALA A 52 -6.49 -3.88 -3.51
CA ALA A 52 -5.30 -3.88 -2.67
C ALA A 52 -5.39 -4.89 -1.52
N GLU A 53 -6.59 -5.39 -1.21
CA GLU A 53 -6.89 -6.25 -0.06
C GLU A 53 -6.39 -5.65 1.27
N ASP A 54 -6.31 -4.32 1.30
CA ASP A 54 -5.76 -3.48 2.36
C ASP A 54 -6.31 -2.07 2.20
N TYR A 55 -6.21 -1.26 3.25
CA TYR A 55 -6.67 0.13 3.23
C TYR A 55 -5.55 1.07 2.78
N LEU A 56 -5.92 2.05 1.97
CA LEU A 56 -5.02 3.12 1.56
C LEU A 56 -4.90 4.16 2.67
N ARG A 57 -3.81 4.92 2.65
CA ARG A 57 -3.70 6.10 3.52
C ARG A 57 -4.60 7.23 3.05
N LEU A 58 -4.96 8.08 4.01
CA LEU A 58 -5.66 9.33 3.69
C LEU A 58 -4.72 10.31 2.99
N ASP A 59 -5.29 11.15 2.13
CA ASP A 59 -4.56 12.16 1.38
C ASP A 59 -4.34 13.42 2.24
N TYR A 60 -3.23 13.41 2.98
CA TYR A 60 -2.73 14.54 3.77
C TYR A 60 -2.03 15.63 2.91
N GLY A 61 -2.06 15.50 1.58
CA GLY A 61 -1.41 16.43 0.66
C GLY A 61 0.11 16.25 0.51
N SER A 62 0.71 17.08 -0.33
CA SER A 62 2.15 17.05 -0.67
C SER A 62 3.04 17.46 0.50
N CYS A 63 4.27 16.92 0.57
CA CYS A 63 5.16 17.20 1.70
C CYS A 63 5.86 18.57 1.61
N GLY A 64 5.91 19.19 0.42
CA GLY A 64 6.59 20.47 0.18
C GLY A 64 8.11 20.41 0.20
N ILE A 65 8.70 19.25 0.52
CA ILE A 65 10.13 18.99 0.36
C ILE A 65 10.36 18.64 -1.11
N GLU A 66 11.18 19.46 -1.76
CA GLU A 66 11.60 19.24 -3.14
C GLU A 66 12.60 18.09 -3.23
N GLY A 67 12.58 17.40 -4.36
CA GLY A 67 13.52 16.31 -4.64
C GLY A 67 12.90 15.20 -5.46
N ASN A 68 13.74 14.24 -5.82
CA ASN A 68 13.37 13.11 -6.65
C ASN A 68 12.39 12.16 -5.93
N THR A 69 11.24 11.86 -6.52
CA THR A 69 10.26 10.93 -5.95
C THR A 69 10.32 9.52 -6.52
N GLU A 70 11.27 9.25 -7.42
CA GLU A 70 11.54 7.90 -7.89
C GLU A 70 11.83 6.97 -6.71
N PRO A 71 11.32 5.74 -6.75
CA PRO A 71 11.58 4.78 -5.70
C PRO A 71 13.04 4.44 -5.52
N LYS A 72 13.45 4.38 -4.26
CA LYS A 72 14.70 3.77 -3.85
C LYS A 72 14.45 2.66 -2.85
N VAL A 73 15.09 1.52 -3.08
CA VAL A 73 15.15 0.44 -2.08
C VAL A 73 15.94 0.95 -0.87
N ILE A 74 15.29 0.99 0.29
CA ILE A 74 15.96 1.31 1.57
C ILE A 74 16.31 0.04 2.35
N LYS A 75 15.56 -1.04 2.14
CA LYS A 75 15.72 -2.30 2.86
C LYS A 75 15.16 -3.47 2.06
N VAL A 76 15.74 -4.66 2.25
CA VAL A 76 15.18 -5.93 1.77
C VAL A 76 14.75 -6.75 2.99
N SER A 77 13.52 -7.25 2.99
CA SER A 77 13.00 -8.10 4.07
C SER A 77 13.72 -9.45 4.09
N LYS A 78 13.54 -10.22 5.18
CA LYS A 78 14.03 -11.61 5.26
C LYS A 78 13.44 -12.51 4.16
N THR A 79 12.27 -12.16 3.64
CA THR A 79 11.58 -12.87 2.54
C THR A 79 11.98 -12.35 1.15
N GLY A 80 12.99 -11.48 1.06
CA GLY A 80 13.47 -10.92 -0.21
C GLY A 80 12.59 -9.80 -0.77
N ILE A 81 11.65 -9.26 0.02
CA ILE A 81 10.77 -8.18 -0.41
C ILE A 81 11.51 -6.85 -0.24
N GLU A 82 11.71 -6.15 -1.35
CA GLU A 82 12.24 -4.81 -1.35
C GLU A 82 11.22 -3.80 -0.78
N ILE A 83 11.67 -3.01 0.19
CA ILE A 83 10.96 -1.90 0.79
C ILE A 83 11.49 -0.63 0.15
N PHE A 84 10.58 0.19 -0.36
CA PHE A 84 10.91 1.38 -1.11
C PHE A 84 10.42 2.62 -0.38
N VAL A 85 11.16 3.70 -0.54
CA VAL A 85 10.77 5.08 -0.17
C VAL A 85 11.03 6.00 -1.37
N PRO A 86 10.39 7.19 -1.46
CA PRO A 86 10.80 8.20 -2.42
C PRO A 86 12.27 8.58 -2.20
N ASN A 87 13.04 8.77 -3.26
CA ASN A 87 14.48 9.07 -3.15
C ASN A 87 14.75 10.32 -2.29
N LYS A 88 13.92 11.35 -2.39
CA LYS A 88 13.97 12.56 -1.55
C LYS A 88 13.78 12.32 -0.06
N CYS A 89 13.22 11.18 0.33
CA CYS A 89 12.96 10.84 1.72
C CYS A 89 14.12 10.12 2.41
N ILE A 90 15.10 9.58 1.67
CA ILE A 90 16.16 8.73 2.25
C ILE A 90 16.93 9.45 3.35
N ASP A 91 17.32 10.69 3.07
CA ASP A 91 18.10 11.54 3.99
C ASP A 91 17.22 12.58 4.69
N CYS A 92 15.90 12.46 4.58
CA CYS A 92 14.96 13.39 5.19
C CYS A 92 14.84 13.10 6.69
N GLU A 93 15.01 14.13 7.52
CA GLU A 93 14.93 14.01 8.99
C GLU A 93 13.56 13.51 9.49
N PHE A 94 12.51 13.68 8.68
CA PHE A 94 11.15 13.23 9.00
C PHE A 94 10.87 11.78 8.61
N LEU A 95 11.79 11.09 7.94
CA LEU A 95 11.61 9.67 7.62
C LEU A 95 11.89 8.83 8.87
N ILE A 96 10.87 8.15 9.38
CA ILE A 96 11.01 7.26 10.54
C ILE A 96 10.45 5.87 10.24
N TYR A 97 10.86 4.90 11.07
CA TYR A 97 10.27 3.56 11.07
C TYR A 97 9.33 3.43 12.28
N ASP A 98 8.06 3.24 12.00
CA ASP A 98 7.04 2.88 12.98
C ASP A 98 6.75 1.37 12.96
N SER A 99 6.49 0.78 14.13
CA SER A 99 6.28 -0.66 14.26
C SER A 99 4.97 -1.16 13.62
N THR A 100 3.94 -0.31 13.57
CA THR A 100 2.62 -0.62 13.02
C THR A 100 2.58 -0.26 11.54
N TRP A 101 3.13 0.90 11.21
CA TRP A 101 2.96 1.56 9.92
C TRP A 101 4.19 1.48 9.01
N GLN A 102 5.29 0.90 9.49
CA GLN A 102 6.58 0.80 8.81
C GLN A 102 7.17 2.18 8.50
N TYR A 103 7.73 2.39 7.31
CA TYR A 103 8.32 3.67 6.94
C TYR A 103 7.23 4.72 6.68
N VAL A 104 7.27 5.79 7.46
CA VAL A 104 6.28 6.89 7.43
C VAL A 104 6.96 8.24 7.59
N CYS A 105 6.21 9.31 7.30
CA CYS A 105 6.68 10.68 7.47
C CYS A 105 6.15 11.24 8.81
N SER A 106 7.06 11.62 9.72
CA SER A 106 6.74 12.28 10.99
C SER A 106 6.57 13.79 10.87
N LYS A 107 6.68 14.34 9.67
CA LYS A 107 6.47 15.77 9.44
C LYS A 107 5.06 16.15 9.85
N ASP A 108 4.95 17.22 10.64
CA ASP A 108 3.69 17.75 11.16
C ASP A 108 2.95 16.77 12.09
N GLN A 109 3.63 15.79 12.71
CA GLN A 109 3.01 14.83 13.63
C GLN A 109 2.31 15.55 14.80
N GLU A 110 2.83 16.68 15.26
CA GLU A 110 2.18 17.53 16.26
C GLU A 110 0.83 18.10 15.79
N ILE A 111 0.63 18.25 14.47
CA ILE A 111 -0.63 18.69 13.85
C ILE A 111 -1.57 17.50 13.69
N TRP A 112 -1.07 16.39 13.12
CA TRP A 112 -1.89 15.23 12.74
C TRP A 112 -2.16 14.24 13.87
N GLY A 113 -1.40 14.29 14.97
CA GLY A 113 -1.50 13.33 16.08
C GLY A 113 -0.73 12.04 15.78
N ASP A 114 -1.22 10.89 16.24
CA ASP A 114 -0.50 9.62 16.03
C ASP A 114 -0.65 9.06 14.60
N GLY A 115 -1.50 9.70 13.78
CA GLY A 115 -1.59 9.48 12.36
C GLY A 115 -0.38 10.08 11.65
N PHE A 116 0.58 9.24 11.26
CA PHE A 116 1.68 9.68 10.41
C PHE A 116 1.21 10.01 9.00
N ARG A 117 1.87 10.98 8.37
CA ARG A 117 1.68 11.24 6.94
C ARG A 117 2.27 10.10 6.14
N GLU A 118 1.65 9.82 5.00
CA GLU A 118 2.26 8.95 4.00
C GLU A 118 3.48 9.63 3.35
N LEU A 119 4.40 8.81 2.83
CA LEU A 119 5.50 9.30 2.02
C LEU A 119 4.97 9.93 0.73
N ASP A 120 5.47 11.11 0.40
CA ASP A 120 5.06 11.83 -0.81
C ASP A 120 5.82 11.31 -2.04
N TRP A 121 5.13 10.50 -2.83
CA TRP A 121 5.63 9.91 -4.08
C TRP A 121 5.53 10.86 -5.28
N GLY A 122 5.09 12.11 -5.09
CA GLY A 122 4.90 13.05 -6.20
C GLY A 122 3.98 12.46 -7.26
N ASP A 123 4.30 12.65 -8.54
CA ASP A 123 3.57 12.06 -9.68
C ASP A 123 4.10 10.72 -10.16
N TRP A 124 5.02 10.12 -9.40
CA TRP A 124 5.48 8.76 -9.70
C TRP A 124 4.29 7.80 -9.72
N GLN A 125 4.31 6.81 -10.61
CA GLN A 125 3.32 5.74 -10.67
C GLN A 125 4.02 4.39 -10.78
N PRO A 126 3.49 3.34 -10.14
CA PRO A 126 4.08 2.02 -10.24
C PRO A 126 3.96 1.50 -11.68
N LYS A 127 5.04 0.88 -12.18
CA LYS A 127 5.05 0.23 -13.51
C LYS A 127 3.93 -0.81 -13.67
N PHE A 128 3.50 -1.43 -12.58
CA PHE A 128 2.39 -2.37 -12.56
C PHE A 128 1.32 -1.91 -11.58
N PRO A 129 0.03 -2.26 -11.83
CA PRO A 129 -1.03 -1.97 -10.89
C PRO A 129 -0.75 -2.57 -9.51
N ASN A 130 -1.16 -1.84 -8.48
CA ASN A 130 -1.04 -2.30 -7.11
C ASN A 130 -2.16 -3.31 -6.81
N VAL A 131 -1.81 -4.59 -6.73
CA VAL A 131 -2.74 -5.67 -6.44
C VAL A 131 -2.36 -6.43 -5.17
N GLY A 132 -3.38 -6.72 -4.37
CA GLY A 132 -3.33 -7.51 -3.16
C GLY A 132 -3.93 -8.88 -3.35
N LEU A 133 -3.62 -9.74 -2.37
CA LEU A 133 -4.30 -10.99 -2.14
C LEU A 133 -4.20 -11.27 -0.63
N ARG A 134 -5.36 -11.44 0.02
CA ARG A 134 -5.46 -11.78 1.44
C ARG A 134 -5.77 -13.25 1.60
N LYS A 135 -5.17 -13.88 2.60
CA LYS A 135 -5.34 -15.31 2.88
C LYS A 135 -6.19 -15.52 4.12
N PHE A 136 -7.07 -16.52 4.04
CA PHE A 136 -7.87 -16.99 5.15
C PHE A 136 -7.58 -18.47 5.41
N GLY A 137 -7.42 -18.83 6.68
CA GLY A 137 -7.29 -20.21 7.14
C GLY A 137 -8.62 -20.97 7.07
N ARG A 138 -8.60 -22.26 7.40
CA ARG A 138 -9.79 -23.14 7.34
C ARG A 138 -10.94 -22.68 8.23
N ASP A 139 -10.63 -22.00 9.33
CA ASP A 139 -11.63 -21.50 10.28
C ASP A 139 -12.02 -20.04 10.01
N GLY A 140 -11.72 -19.53 8.82
CA GLY A 140 -11.91 -18.11 8.47
C GLY A 140 -10.91 -17.17 9.14
N LEU A 141 -9.89 -17.71 9.81
CA LEU A 141 -8.82 -16.91 10.43
C LEU A 141 -8.08 -16.12 9.35
N ASP A 142 -8.05 -14.80 9.48
CA ASP A 142 -7.29 -13.92 8.60
C ASP A 142 -5.78 -14.13 8.81
N LEU A 143 -5.11 -14.65 7.79
CA LEU A 143 -3.67 -14.88 7.75
C LEU A 143 -2.92 -13.68 7.17
N GLY A 144 -3.63 -12.63 6.78
CA GLY A 144 -3.10 -11.39 6.24
C GLY A 144 -2.75 -11.47 4.76
N ASN A 145 -2.05 -10.43 4.33
CA ASN A 145 -1.70 -10.23 2.93
C ASN A 145 -0.48 -11.06 2.51
N VAL A 146 -0.56 -11.70 1.34
CA VAL A 146 0.58 -12.42 0.75
C VAL A 146 1.55 -11.48 0.03
N ALA A 147 2.77 -11.95 -0.12
CA ALA A 147 3.82 -11.26 -0.85
C ALA A 147 3.64 -11.45 -2.36
N ILE A 148 3.60 -10.34 -3.09
CA ILE A 148 3.49 -10.30 -4.56
C ILE A 148 4.55 -9.31 -5.08
N THR A 149 5.54 -9.80 -5.81
CA THR A 149 6.60 -8.94 -6.36
C THR A 149 6.27 -8.51 -7.79
N ASN A 150 6.91 -7.43 -8.25
CA ASN A 150 6.85 -7.00 -9.65
C ASN A 150 7.23 -8.13 -10.63
N LYS A 151 8.14 -9.03 -10.23
CA LYS A 151 8.51 -10.20 -11.02
C LYS A 151 7.35 -11.18 -11.20
N VAL A 152 6.57 -11.42 -10.15
CA VAL A 152 5.36 -12.26 -10.26
C VAL A 152 4.36 -11.61 -11.20
N ILE A 153 4.08 -10.32 -11.02
CA ILE A 153 3.13 -9.59 -11.87
C ILE A 153 3.57 -9.59 -13.34
N GLN A 154 4.83 -9.28 -13.63
CA GLN A 154 5.37 -9.29 -15.00
C GLN A 154 5.23 -10.67 -15.65
N LEU A 155 5.57 -11.75 -14.94
CA LEU A 155 5.45 -13.11 -15.48
C LEU A 155 4.00 -13.50 -15.78
N ILE A 156 3.04 -13.03 -14.99
CA ILE A 156 1.60 -13.23 -15.26
C ILE A 156 1.20 -12.48 -16.52
N LEU A 157 1.55 -11.19 -16.63
CA LEU A 157 1.24 -10.35 -17.78
C LEU A 157 1.86 -10.86 -19.08
N ASP A 158 3.06 -11.44 -19.02
CA ASP A 158 3.76 -12.04 -20.17
C ASP A 158 3.25 -13.45 -20.53
N GLY A 159 2.23 -13.96 -19.84
CA GLY A 159 1.67 -15.30 -20.07
C GLY A 159 2.56 -16.45 -19.57
N HIS A 160 3.62 -16.18 -18.81
CA HIS A 160 4.54 -17.16 -18.26
C HIS A 160 4.06 -17.79 -16.95
N LYS A 161 2.81 -18.29 -16.93
CA LYS A 161 2.11 -18.77 -15.72
C LYS A 161 2.89 -19.77 -14.88
N THR A 162 3.50 -20.79 -15.49
CA THR A 162 4.27 -21.80 -14.75
C THR A 162 5.48 -21.21 -14.03
N LYS A 163 6.15 -20.22 -14.64
CA LYS A 163 7.27 -19.50 -14.01
C LYS A 163 6.75 -18.61 -12.88
N ALA A 164 5.63 -17.90 -13.10
CA ALA A 164 4.99 -17.09 -12.06
C ALA A 164 4.61 -17.93 -10.84
N LEU A 165 3.98 -19.09 -11.05
CA LEU A 165 3.59 -20.02 -10.00
C LEU A 165 4.79 -20.48 -9.18
N LYS A 166 5.90 -20.85 -9.83
CA LYS A 166 7.12 -21.26 -9.13
C LYS A 166 7.67 -20.14 -8.25
N VAL A 167 7.83 -18.94 -8.80
CA VAL A 167 8.34 -17.78 -8.07
C VAL A 167 7.42 -17.42 -6.90
N TYR A 168 6.10 -17.42 -7.12
CA TYR A 168 5.11 -17.09 -6.10
C TYR A 168 5.06 -18.13 -4.97
N LYS A 169 5.15 -19.41 -5.30
CA LYS A 169 5.18 -20.52 -4.34
C LYS A 169 6.42 -20.43 -3.44
N ASP A 170 7.58 -20.18 -4.04
CA ASP A 170 8.84 -20.04 -3.30
C ASP A 170 8.80 -18.79 -2.39
N LEU A 171 8.26 -17.67 -2.89
CA LEU A 171 8.14 -16.41 -2.15
C LEU A 171 7.26 -16.51 -0.90
N ASN A 172 6.15 -17.25 -0.99
CA ASN A 172 5.15 -17.37 0.07
C ASN A 172 5.23 -18.70 0.84
N ASN A 173 6.26 -19.52 0.60
CA ASN A 173 6.44 -20.85 1.22
C ASN A 173 5.21 -21.76 1.08
N ILE A 174 4.52 -21.70 -0.06
CA ILE A 174 3.29 -22.46 -0.30
C ILE A 174 3.65 -23.94 -0.54
N SER A 175 2.96 -24.84 0.14
CA SER A 175 3.23 -26.28 0.07
C SER A 175 2.62 -26.93 -1.17
N THR A 176 1.42 -26.51 -1.58
CA THR A 176 0.66 -27.17 -2.66
C THR A 176 0.62 -26.38 -3.96
N ILE A 177 0.66 -27.08 -5.09
CA ILE A 177 0.50 -26.46 -6.41
C ILE A 177 -0.93 -25.92 -6.60
N LYS A 178 -1.92 -26.61 -6.05
CA LYS A 178 -3.34 -26.23 -6.15
C LYS A 178 -3.56 -24.83 -5.57
N GLU A 179 -3.10 -24.60 -4.35
CA GLU A 179 -3.22 -23.31 -3.67
C GLU A 179 -2.50 -22.20 -4.45
N ALA A 180 -1.25 -22.45 -4.87
CA ALA A 180 -0.50 -21.45 -5.64
C ALA A 180 -1.17 -21.13 -6.98
N ARG A 181 -1.88 -22.08 -7.60
CA ARG A 181 -2.63 -21.84 -8.85
C ARG A 181 -3.86 -20.98 -8.61
N GLU A 182 -4.65 -21.30 -7.59
CA GLU A 182 -5.85 -20.53 -7.21
C GLU A 182 -5.49 -19.07 -6.89
N ASP A 183 -4.37 -18.86 -6.20
CA ASP A 183 -3.87 -17.51 -5.91
C ASP A 183 -3.48 -16.75 -7.18
N ILE A 184 -2.75 -17.39 -8.10
CA ILE A 184 -2.37 -16.77 -9.37
C ILE A 184 -3.61 -16.41 -10.20
N GLU A 185 -4.63 -17.25 -10.20
CA GLU A 185 -5.92 -16.96 -10.87
C GLU A 185 -6.61 -15.74 -10.24
N GLN A 186 -6.62 -15.61 -8.91
CA GLN A 186 -7.18 -14.45 -8.25
C GLN A 186 -6.37 -13.16 -8.51
N ILE A 187 -5.04 -13.26 -8.52
CA ILE A 187 -4.16 -12.13 -8.88
C ILE A 187 -4.43 -11.69 -10.33
N GLU A 188 -4.65 -12.62 -11.26
CA GLU A 188 -5.04 -12.30 -12.64
C GLU A 188 -6.37 -11.55 -12.72
N VAL A 189 -7.36 -11.95 -11.92
CA VAL A 189 -8.65 -11.25 -11.84
C VAL A 189 -8.44 -9.81 -11.32
N ASN A 190 -7.67 -9.64 -10.24
CA ASN A 190 -7.39 -8.33 -9.66
C ASN A 190 -6.60 -7.44 -10.62
N LEU A 191 -5.64 -7.99 -11.37
CA LEU A 191 -4.89 -7.26 -12.40
C LEU A 191 -5.81 -6.75 -13.52
N LYS A 192 -6.74 -7.59 -14.02
CA LYS A 192 -7.70 -7.18 -15.04
C LYS A 192 -8.63 -6.07 -14.54
N LYS A 193 -9.14 -6.19 -13.31
CA LYS A 193 -9.97 -5.14 -12.69
C LYS A 193 -9.20 -3.83 -12.58
N ALA A 194 -7.93 -3.88 -12.17
CA ALA A 194 -7.10 -2.70 -12.05
C ALA A 194 -6.81 -2.04 -13.41
N GLN A 195 -6.59 -2.84 -14.47
CA GLN A 195 -6.40 -2.32 -15.84
C GLN A 195 -7.66 -1.65 -16.42
N ASN A 196 -8.85 -2.09 -16.03
CA ASN A 196 -10.12 -1.52 -16.51
C ASN A 196 -10.54 -0.23 -15.76
N LYS A 197 -9.84 0.12 -14.67
CA LYS A 197 -10.10 1.34 -13.87
C LYS A 197 -9.10 2.47 -14.17
N VAL A 198 -8.10 2.23 -15.01
CA VAL A 198 -7.15 3.22 -15.55
C VAL A 198 -7.67 3.69 -16.91
#